data_AF-A0A9D8LIR3-F1
#
_entry.id   AF-A0A9D8LIR3-F1
#
_cell.length_a   1.000
_cell.length_b   1.000
_cell.length_c   1.000
_cell.angle_alpha   90.00
_cell.angle_beta   90.00
_cell.angle_gamma   90.00
#
_symmetry.space_group_name_H-M   'P 1'
#
loop_
_entity.id
_entity.type
_entity.pdbx_description
1 polymer ?
#
loop_
_entity_poly.entity_id
_entity_poly.type
_entity_poly.pdbx_seq_one_letter_code
_entity_poly.pdbx_strand_id
1 'polypeptide(L)' 'AMVEAMKMENVLRAEKDVTIAKILAKEGDSLAVDAVIMEFK' A
#
# COMPACT_ATOMS: atom_id res chain seq x y z
N ALA A 1 2.16 5.06 -2.60
CA ALA A 1 2.66 4.45 -1.36
C ALA A 1 3.90 3.63 -1.68
N MET A 2 4.84 3.50 -0.76
CA MET A 2 6.06 2.70 -0.94
C MET A 2 6.07 1.59 0.09
N VAL A 3 6.38 0.37 -0.33
CA VAL A 3 6.47 -0.81 0.55
C VAL A 3 7.88 -1.37 0.42
N GLU A 4 8.50 -1.68 1.55
CA GLU A 4 9.79 -2.37 1.55
C GLU A 4 9.56 -3.88 1.62
N ALA A 5 10.08 -4.61 0.63
CA ALA A 5 10.06 -6.07 0.60
C ALA A 5 11.47 -6.57 0.30
N MET A 6 12.03 -7.42 1.19
CA MET A 6 13.34 -8.05 1.00
C MET A 6 14.50 -7.08 0.68
N LYS A 7 14.57 -5.91 1.35
CA LYS A 7 15.53 -4.82 1.12
C LYS A 7 15.37 -4.10 -0.23
N MET A 8 14.21 -4.24 -0.87
CA MET A 8 13.86 -3.58 -2.10
C MET A 8 12.62 -2.71 -1.86
N GLU A 9 12.65 -1.48 -2.39
CA GLU A 9 11.51 -0.56 -2.30
C GLU A 9 10.61 -0.73 -3.52
N ASN A 10 9.32 -0.95 -3.28
CA ASN A 10 8.30 -1.12 -4.31
C ASN A 10 7.33 0.06 -4.25
N VAL A 11 7.12 0.72 -5.40
CA VAL A 11 6.13 1.80 -5.53
C VAL A 11 4.79 1.21 -5.92
N LEU A 12 3.78 1.41 -5.08
CA LEU A 12 2.39 1.08 -5.39
C LEU A 12 1.76 2.22 -6.19
N ARG A 13 1.31 1.90 -7.41
CA ARG A 13 0.68 2.83 -8.35
C ARG A 13 -0.77 2.41 -8.58
N ALA A 14 -1.68 3.38 -8.60
CA ALA A 14 -3.08 3.10 -8.95
C ALA A 14 -3.18 2.80 -10.45
N GLU A 15 -3.98 1.79 -10.81
CA GLU A 15 -4.21 1.40 -12.21
C GLU A 15 -5.11 2.40 -12.96
N LYS A 16 -5.90 3.19 -12.23
CA LYS A 16 -6.87 4.16 -12.73
C LYS A 16 -7.01 5.33 -11.76
N ASP A 17 -7.57 6.43 -12.23
CA ASP A 17 -7.87 7.58 -11.39
C ASP A 17 -8.93 7.19 -10.35
N VAL A 18 -8.57 7.31 -9.08
CA VAL A 18 -9.38 6.93 -7.92
C VAL A 18 -9.13 7.88 -6.76
N THR A 19 -10.09 7.98 -5.84
CA THR A 19 -9.91 8.74 -4.60
C THR A 19 -9.61 7.77 -3.45
N ILE A 20 -8.65 8.11 -2.59
CA ILE A 20 -8.37 7.29 -1.40
C ILE A 20 -9.54 7.42 -0.42
N ALA A 21 -10.18 6.30 -0.11
CA ALA A 21 -11.25 6.23 0.89
C ALA A 21 -10.66 6.02 2.30
N LYS A 22 -9.68 5.12 2.44
CA LYS A 22 -9.05 4.79 3.73
C LYS A 22 -7.63 4.27 3.54
N ILE A 23 -6.74 4.59 4.47
CA ILE A 23 -5.40 4.00 4.58
C ILE A 23 -5.41 3.07 5.80
N LEU A 24 -5.03 1.82 5.60
CA LEU A 24 -5.10 0.75 6.60
C LEU A 24 -3.70 0.36 7.13
N ALA A 25 -2.64 0.73 6.43
CA ALA A 25 -1.25 0.51 6.82
C ALA A 25 -0.58 1.82 7.28
N LYS A 26 0.35 1.72 8.23
CA LYS A 26 1.19 2.84 8.67
C LYS A 26 2.67 2.55 8.41
N GLU A 27 3.48 3.60 8.46
CA GLU A 27 4.94 3.46 8.42
C GLU A 27 5.43 2.56 9.57
N GLY A 28 6.25 1.56 9.23
CA GLY A 28 6.76 0.58 10.18
C GLY A 28 5.88 -0.65 10.41
N ASP A 29 4.66 -0.72 9.85
CA ASP A 29 3.84 -1.93 9.92
C ASP A 29 4.45 -3.05 9.07
N SER A 30 4.49 -4.26 9.64
CA SER A 30 4.83 -5.47 8.88
C SER A 30 3.61 -5.97 8.13
N LEU A 31 3.69 -5.99 6.80
CA LEU A 31 2.60 -6.42 5.94
C LEU A 31 2.77 -7.90 5.55
N ALA A 32 1.72 -8.69 5.74
CA ALA A 32 1.66 -10.04 5.21
C ALA A 32 1.31 -10.04 3.72
N VAL A 33 1.54 -11.17 3.04
CA VAL A 33 1.03 -11.39 1.68
C VAL A 33 -0.50 -11.24 1.71
N ASP A 34 -1.04 -10.51 0.72
CA ASP A 34 -2.47 -10.16 0.58
C ASP A 34 -3.05 -9.18 1.62
N ALA A 35 -2.20 -8.54 2.44
CA ALA A 35 -2.66 -7.50 3.35
C ALA A 35 -3.22 -6.28 2.59
N VAL A 36 -4.40 -5.80 2.99
CA VAL A 36 -5.01 -4.60 2.42
C VAL A 36 -4.32 -3.35 2.97
N ILE A 37 -3.72 -2.56 2.08
CA ILE A 37 -2.95 -1.34 2.44
C ILE A 37 -3.83 -0.09 2.42
N MET A 38 -4.72 0.01 1.43
CA MET A 38 -5.59 1.16 1.24
C MET A 38 -6.84 0.79 0.46
N GLU A 39 -7.93 1.50 0.72
CA GLU A 39 -9.22 1.36 0.04
C GLU A 39 -9.45 2.58 -0.85
N PHE A 40 -10.05 2.33 -2.01
CA PHE A 40 -10.35 3.36 -3.02
C PHE A 40 -11.86 3.53 -3.17
N LYS A 41 -12.28 4.75 -3.51
CA LYS A 41 -13.64 5.12 -3.93
C LYS A 41 -13.68 5.43 -5.41
#